data_AF-A0AAV2IKK2-F1
#
_entry.id   AF-A0AAV2IKK2-F1
#
_cell.length_a   1.000
_cell.length_b   1.000
_cell.length_c   1.000
_cell.angle_alpha   90.00
_cell.angle_beta   90.00
_cell.angle_gamma   90.00
#
_symmetry.space_group_name_H-M   'P 1'
#
loop_
_entity.id
_entity.type
_entity.pdbx_description
1 polymer ?
#
loop_
_entity_poly.entity_id
_entity_poly.type
_entity_poly.pdbx_seq_one_letter_code
_entity_poly.pdbx_strand_id
1 'polypeptide(L)' 'MFLNTGCSHEGQVIMSGSDFTSPSDNCSMCHCDRGNVTCSKQICPDLGDCQNVIMPKGQCCLECLDCGGYVQGDRW' A
#
# COMPACT_ATOMS: atom_id res chain seq x y z
N MET A 1 -6.24 -8.61 33.41
CA MET A 1 -5.60 -9.19 32.21
C MET A 1 -5.32 -8.01 31.28
N PHE A 2 -4.05 -7.71 31.01
CA PHE A 2 -3.68 -6.58 30.16
C PHE A 2 -4.06 -6.91 28.71
N LEU A 3 -4.99 -6.17 28.13
CA LEU A 3 -5.26 -6.28 26.70
C LEU A 3 -3.99 -5.82 25.98
N ASN A 4 -3.33 -6.73 25.27
CA ASN A 4 -2.31 -6.36 24.30
C ASN A 4 -3.04 -5.81 23.05
N THR A 5 -3.48 -4.55 23.12
CA THR A 5 -4.29 -3.87 22.09
C THR A 5 -3.45 -3.14 21.05
N GLY A 6 -2.19 -3.51 20.83
CA GLY A 6 -1.37 -2.86 19.82
C GLY A 6 -0.21 -3.71 19.32
N CYS A 7 0.36 -3.31 18.19
CA CYS A 7 1.53 -3.93 17.58
C CYS A 7 2.72 -2.99 17.67
N SER A 8 3.91 -3.56 17.85
CA SER A 8 5.17 -2.81 17.71
C SER A 8 5.76 -3.15 16.34
N HIS A 9 5.83 -2.17 15.45
CA HIS A 9 6.35 -2.35 14.09
C HIS A 9 7.31 -1.20 13.75
N GLU A 10 8.55 -1.53 13.37
CA GLU A 10 9.58 -0.55 12.96
C GLU A 10 9.77 0.59 13.99
N GLY A 11 9.64 0.29 15.28
CA GLY A 11 9.74 1.26 16.38
C GLY A 11 8.50 2.11 16.62
N GLN A 12 7.41 1.88 15.89
CA GLN A 12 6.11 2.53 16.11
C GLN A 12 5.14 1.59 16.83
N VAL A 13 4.34 2.17 17.74
CA VAL A 13 3.23 1.47 18.39
C VAL A 13 1.95 1.76 17.64
N ILE A 14 1.33 0.71 17.13
CA ILE A 14 0.17 0.76 16.26
C ILE A 14 -1.01 0.18 17.00
N MET A 15 -2.16 0.84 16.95
CA MET A 15 -3.37 0.34 17.59
C MET A 15 -3.88 -0.92 16.88
N SER A 16 -4.34 -1.90 17.67
CA SER A 16 -5.03 -3.07 17.12
C SER A 16 -6.32 -2.65 16.41
N GLY A 17 -6.58 -3.27 15.27
CA GLY A 17 -7.63 -2.91 14.32
C GLY A 17 -7.28 -1.76 13.39
N SER A 18 -6.06 -1.22 13.44
CA SER A 18 -5.62 -0.14 12.54
C SER A 18 -4.80 -0.68 11.38
N ASP A 19 -5.08 -0.12 10.21
CA ASP A 19 -4.27 -0.26 9.00
C ASP A 19 -3.26 0.88 8.89
N PHE A 20 -2.07 0.57 8.40
CA PHE A 20 -0.98 1.51 8.24
C PHE A 20 -0.07 1.11 7.09
N THR A 21 0.51 2.11 6.43
CA THR A 21 1.55 1.89 5.42
C THR A 21 2.90 1.65 6.10
N SER A 22 3.66 0.67 5.62
CA SER A 22 5.00 0.41 6.17
C SER A 22 5.91 1.62 6.00
N PRO A 23 6.61 2.06 7.07
CA PRO A 23 7.56 3.18 6.99
C PRO A 23 8.71 2.92 6.01
N SER A 24 9.11 1.65 5.91
CA SER A 24 10.22 1.17 5.08
C SER A 24 9.79 0.82 3.65
N ASP A 25 8.48 0.70 3.39
CA ASP A 25 7.93 0.35 2.08
C ASP A 25 6.53 0.95 1.91
N ASN A 26 6.41 2.05 1.15
CA ASN A 26 5.13 2.71 0.91
C ASN A 26 4.12 1.83 0.14
N CYS A 27 4.59 0.73 -0.45
CA CYS A 27 3.77 -0.26 -1.15
C CYS A 27 3.21 -1.33 -0.24
N SER A 28 3.68 -1.45 0.99
CA SER A 28 3.21 -2.46 1.92
C SER A 28 2.16 -1.87 2.84
N MET A 29 0.90 -2.29 2.66
CA MET A 29 -0.20 -1.99 3.58
C MET A 29 -0.26 -3.08 4.65
N CYS A 30 -0.17 -2.67 5.90
CA CYS A 30 -0.15 -3.56 7.05
C CYS A 30 -1.36 -3.35 7.94
N HIS A 31 -1.85 -4.45 8.51
CA HIS A 31 -2.91 -4.47 9.49
C HIS A 31 -2.36 -4.96 10.82
N CYS A 32 -2.67 -4.27 11.90
CA CYS A 32 -2.37 -4.73 13.26
C CYS A 32 -3.59 -5.42 13.88
N ASP A 33 -3.50 -6.69 14.25
CA ASP A 33 -4.47 -7.38 15.11
C ASP A 33 -3.79 -7.94 16.36
N ARG A 34 -4.07 -7.33 17.52
CA ARG A 34 -3.71 -7.84 18.87
C ARG A 34 -2.26 -8.31 18.99
N GLY A 35 -1.33 -7.50 18.49
CA GLY A 35 0.10 -7.77 18.54
C GLY A 35 0.66 -8.49 17.30
N ASN A 36 -0.20 -8.90 16.37
CA ASN A 36 0.22 -9.47 15.09
C ASN A 36 0.08 -8.44 13.96
N VAL A 37 1.16 -8.23 13.22
CA VAL A 37 1.17 -7.38 12.03
C VAL A 37 1.10 -8.27 10.81
N THR A 38 0.10 -8.04 9.96
CA THR A 38 -0.03 -8.71 8.67
C THR A 38 0.13 -7.67 7.56
N CYS A 39 1.16 -7.81 6.74
CA CYS A 39 1.43 -6.89 5.64
C CYS A 39 1.11 -7.53 4.29
N SER A 40 0.54 -6.72 3.41
CA SER A 40 0.22 -7.07 2.03
C SER A 40 0.84 -6.04 1.11
N LYS A 41 1.54 -6.50 0.07
CA LYS A 41 2.07 -5.61 -0.96
C LYS A 41 0.95 -5.19 -1.88
N GLN A 42 0.76 -3.89 -2.02
CA GLN A 42 -0.09 -3.31 -3.04
C GLN A 42 0.51 -3.64 -4.40
N ILE A 43 -0.32 -4.22 -5.27
CA ILE A 43 0.04 -4.44 -6.66
C ILE A 43 -0.22 -3.12 -7.40
N CYS A 44 0.82 -2.59 -8.03
CA CYS A 44 0.67 -1.41 -8.87
C CYS A 44 0.02 -1.76 -10.21
N PRO A 45 -0.79 -0.84 -10.77
CA PRO A 45 -1.29 -1.00 -12.13
C PRO A 45 -0.12 -1.01 -13.12
N ASP A 46 -0.23 -1.84 -14.16
CA ASP A 46 0.70 -1.84 -15.29
C ASP A 46 0.35 -0.69 -16.23
N LEU A 47 1.15 0.37 -16.17
CA LEU A 47 0.88 1.59 -16.93
C LEU A 47 1.09 1.44 -18.45
N GLY A 48 1.52 0.27 -18.94
CA GLY A 48 1.71 0.00 -20.37
C GLY A 48 2.66 1.01 -21.03
N ASP A 49 2.29 1.52 -22.21
CA ASP A 49 3.05 2.53 -22.96
C ASP A 49 2.74 3.98 -22.52
N CYS A 50 2.27 4.18 -21.28
CA CYS A 50 2.04 5.54 -20.76
C CYS A 50 3.37 6.32 -20.73
N GLN A 51 3.42 7.44 -21.45
CA GLN A 51 4.60 8.30 -21.50
C GLN A 51 4.59 9.35 -20.39
N ASN A 52 3.40 9.72 -19.90
CA ASN A 52 3.24 10.75 -18.89
C ASN A 52 2.92 10.17 -17.51
N VAL A 53 3.93 9.55 -16.89
CA VAL A 53 3.82 8.99 -15.54
C VAL A 53 4.30 9.97 -14.48
N ILE A 54 3.61 10.02 -13.34
CA ILE A 54 4.06 10.74 -12.16
C ILE A 54 4.09 9.81 -10.95
N MET A 55 4.97 10.09 -10.00
CA MET A 55 4.96 9.45 -8.69
C MET A 55 4.42 10.45 -7.67
N PRO A 56 3.14 10.36 -7.27
CA PRO A 56 2.61 11.29 -6.30
C PRO A 56 3.31 11.12 -4.95
N LYS A 57 3.51 12.23 -4.24
CA LYS A 57 4.23 12.21 -2.97
C LYS A 57 3.48 11.36 -1.95
N GLY A 58 4.14 10.33 -1.43
CA GLY A 58 3.58 9.43 -0.42
C GLY A 58 2.77 8.26 -0.98
N GLN A 59 2.68 8.11 -2.31
CA GLN A 59 2.12 6.91 -2.93
C GLN A 59 3.19 5.92 -3.34
N CYS A 60 2.79 4.65 -3.37
CA CYS A 60 3.57 3.53 -3.87
C CYS A 60 3.67 3.50 -5.39
N CYS A 61 2.54 3.70 -6.06
CA CYS A 61 2.42 3.45 -7.48
C CYS A 61 2.56 4.73 -8.28
N LEU A 62 3.12 4.58 -9.48
CA LEU A 62 3.06 5.62 -10.49
C LEU A 62 1.62 5.76 -10.99
N GLU A 63 1.22 6.99 -11.27
CA GLU A 63 -0.06 7.32 -11.89
C GLU A 63 0.21 7.86 -13.31
N CYS A 64 -0.60 7.42 -14.26
CA CYS A 64 -0.56 7.94 -15.63
C CYS A 64 -1.46 9.17 -15.71
N LEU A 65 -0.88 10.32 -16.11
CA LEU A 65 -1.61 11.58 -16.30
C LEU A 65 -2.26 11.70 -17.69
N ASP A 66 -1.98 10.77 -18.60
CA ASP A 66 -2.69 10.71 -19.86
C ASP A 66 -4.15 10.33 -19.55
N CYS A 67 -5.06 11.30 -19.67
CA CYS A 67 -6.49 11.13 -19.40
C CYS A 67 -7.09 10.04 -20.31
N GLY A 68 -7.08 8.80 -19.83
CA GLY A 68 -7.54 7.62 -20.55
C GLY A 68 -7.36 6.36 -19.71
N GLY A 69 -8.05 6.30 -18.56
CA GLY A 69 -7.98 5.19 -17.62
C GLY A 69 -8.24 3.82 -18.27
N TYR A 70 -7.24 2.95 -18.13
CA TYR A 70 -7.26 1.49 -18.00
C TYR A 70 -8.52 0.67 -18.36
N VAL A 71 -8.36 -0.32 -19.26
CA VAL A 71 -8.84 -1.72 -19.14
C VAL A 71 -7.86 -2.61 -19.92
N GLN A 72 -6.97 -3.36 -19.27
CA GLN A 72 -7.16 -4.75 -18.85
C GLN A 72 -7.89 -5.65 -19.88
N GLY A 73 -7.15 -6.15 -20.87
CA GLY A 73 -7.39 -7.50 -21.42
C GLY A 73 -8.24 -7.68 -22.68
N ASP A 74 -7.97 -6.98 -23.78
CA ASP A 74 -8.48 -7.41 -25.09
C ASP A 74 -7.40 -8.10 -25.93
N ARG A 75 -7.79 -9.27 -26.43
CA ARG A 75 -6.94 -10.34 -26.94
C ARG A 75 -6.89 -10.30 -28.48
N TRP A 76 -5.66 -10.33 -29.01
CA TRP A 76 -5.19 -10.45 -30.41
C TRP A 76 -5.36 -9.24 -31.33
#